data_AF-A0AAE0D287-F1
#
_entry.id   AF-A0AAE0D287-F1
#
_cell.length_a   1.000
_cell.length_b   1.000
_cell.length_c   1.000
_cell.angle_alpha   90.00
_cell.angle_beta   90.00
_cell.angle_gamma   90.00
#
_symmetry.space_group_name_H-M   'P 1'
#
loop_
_entity.id
_entity.type
_entity.pdbx_description
1 polymer ?
#
loop_
_entity_poly.entity_id
_entity_poly.type
_entity_poly.pdbx_seq_one_letter_code
_entity_poly.pdbx_strand_id
1 'polypeptide(L)'
;RLSALFAELPQRCVVLLEDVDAAGTTRVRDADNDQSDLGSDVTRGSSKPLGTLSLSGLLNVLDGVASQDRRVLIMTTNHIEHLDDALIRPGRVDMKIEFELADAEVIQKLFRTVFECSEEEVPDAETRGKKNADVRQLAVEFTSVVPELKHSPADILSFLLANRGYPSKALADVKGWLINTSKVGALRRCDSWGQSD
;
A
#
# COMPACT_ATOMS: atom_id res chain seq x y z
N ARG A 1 18.19 -20.44 0.84
CA ARG A 1 18.09 -19.42 -0.24
C ARG A 1 17.54 -18.10 0.30
N LEU A 2 16.37 -18.03 0.95
CA LEU A 2 15.96 -16.83 1.71
C LEU A 2 16.60 -16.76 3.11
N SER A 3 16.68 -17.91 3.80
CA SER A 3 17.32 -18.02 5.12
C SER A 3 18.78 -17.57 5.16
N ALA A 4 19.54 -17.81 4.08
CA ALA A 4 20.92 -17.38 3.94
C ALA A 4 21.03 -15.87 3.82
N LEU A 5 20.16 -15.24 3.01
CA LEU A 5 20.09 -13.79 2.90
C LEU A 5 19.80 -13.15 4.26
N PHE A 6 18.83 -13.69 5.00
CA PHE A 6 18.53 -13.21 6.35
C PHE A 6 19.66 -13.42 7.36
N ALA A 7 20.50 -14.45 7.17
CA ALA A 7 21.67 -14.70 8.02
C ALA A 7 22.82 -13.72 7.73
N GLU A 8 22.91 -13.25 6.49
CA GLU A 8 23.91 -12.27 6.03
C GLU A 8 23.49 -10.81 6.29
N LEU A 9 22.24 -10.57 6.71
CA LEU A 9 21.75 -9.22 6.97
C LEU A 9 22.54 -8.55 8.11
N PRO A 10 22.91 -7.26 7.95
CA PRO A 10 23.59 -6.52 8.99
C PRO A 10 22.71 -6.39 10.24
N GLN A 11 23.35 -6.22 11.40
CA GLN A 11 22.63 -5.80 12.60
C GLN A 11 22.13 -4.37 12.42
N ARG A 12 21.00 -4.03 13.06
CA ARG A 12 20.38 -2.70 13.02
C ARG A 12 19.93 -2.30 11.61
N CYS A 13 19.18 -3.17 10.96
CA CYS A 13 18.54 -2.88 9.68
C CYS A 13 17.01 -2.98 9.76
N VAL A 14 16.36 -2.31 8.81
CA VAL A 14 14.94 -2.50 8.50
C VAL A 14 14.85 -3.39 7.28
N VAL A 15 14.11 -4.47 7.37
CA VAL A 15 13.80 -5.38 6.27
C VAL A 15 12.39 -5.06 5.81
N LEU A 16 12.22 -4.82 4.51
CA LEU A 16 10.92 -4.59 3.88
C LEU A 16 10.59 -5.77 2.97
N LEU A 17 9.41 -6.36 3.16
CA LEU A 17 8.83 -7.34 2.25
C LEU A 17 7.55 -6.77 1.66
N GLU A 18 7.55 -6.51 0.36
CA GLU A 18 6.41 -5.96 -0.34
C GLU A 18 5.49 -7.04 -0.90
N ASP A 19 4.20 -6.72 -1.02
CA ASP A 19 3.16 -7.54 -1.66
C ASP A 19 3.16 -9.01 -1.21
N VAL A 20 3.18 -9.24 0.11
CA VAL A 20 3.31 -10.59 0.67
C VAL A 20 2.13 -11.52 0.34
N ASP A 21 0.99 -10.97 -0.07
CA ASP A 21 -0.18 -11.69 -0.57
C ASP A 21 0.08 -12.37 -1.92
N ALA A 22 0.95 -11.82 -2.77
CA ALA A 22 1.33 -12.46 -4.03
C ALA A 22 2.03 -13.81 -3.81
N ALA A 23 2.79 -13.95 -2.72
CA ALA A 23 3.47 -15.20 -2.35
C ALA A 23 2.53 -16.27 -1.77
N GLY A 24 1.34 -15.89 -1.31
CA GLY A 24 0.32 -16.79 -0.71
C GLY A 24 -0.56 -17.51 -1.71
N THR A 25 -0.74 -16.95 -2.92
CA THR A 25 -1.66 -17.45 -3.97
C THR A 25 -1.33 -18.85 -4.52
N THR A 26 -0.19 -19.45 -4.15
CA THR A 26 0.13 -20.83 -4.57
C THR A 26 -0.71 -21.89 -3.83
N ARG A 27 -1.49 -21.51 -2.81
CA ARG A 27 -2.27 -22.47 -1.99
C ARG A 27 -3.60 -22.92 -2.58
N VAL A 28 -4.08 -22.34 -3.69
CA VAL A 28 -5.42 -22.66 -4.24
C VAL A 28 -5.38 -23.66 -5.42
N ARG A 29 -4.21 -24.17 -5.82
CA ARG A 29 -4.15 -25.17 -6.91
C ARG A 29 -4.13 -26.64 -6.49
N ASP A 30 -4.11 -26.93 -5.19
CA ASP A 30 -3.99 -28.32 -4.69
C ASP A 30 -5.21 -28.82 -3.90
N ALA A 31 -6.34 -28.10 -3.92
CA ALA A 31 -7.55 -28.48 -3.19
C ALA A 31 -8.79 -28.44 -4.09
N ASP A 32 -8.78 -29.24 -5.16
CA ASP A 32 -9.97 -29.90 -5.73
C ASP A 32 -9.55 -30.80 -6.91
N ASN A 33 -9.15 -32.03 -6.62
CA ASN A 33 -9.69 -33.19 -7.34
C ASN A 33 -9.44 -34.48 -6.54
N ASP A 34 -10.52 -35.00 -5.98
CA ASP A 34 -10.58 -36.23 -5.21
C ASP A 34 -10.60 -37.46 -6.15
N GLN A 35 -9.86 -38.50 -5.74
CA GLN A 35 -9.94 -39.92 -6.13
C GLN A 35 -10.10 -40.33 -7.62
N SER A 36 -9.00 -40.87 -8.17
CA SER A 36 -9.05 -42.18 -8.82
C SER A 36 -7.72 -42.93 -8.70
N ASP A 37 -7.85 -44.16 -8.22
CA ASP A 37 -6.88 -45.23 -8.05
C ASP A 37 -6.11 -45.61 -9.35
N LEU A 38 -5.04 -46.40 -9.19
CA LEU A 38 -4.25 -47.13 -10.20
C LEU A 38 -3.02 -46.44 -10.81
N GLY A 39 -1.87 -47.09 -10.60
CA GLY A 39 -0.55 -46.56 -10.87
C GLY A 39 -0.16 -46.40 -12.33
N SER A 40 0.79 -45.50 -12.56
CA SER A 40 1.89 -45.73 -13.50
C SER A 40 3.06 -44.82 -13.14
N ASP A 41 4.23 -45.42 -13.12
CA ASP A 41 5.53 -44.78 -13.18
C ASP A 41 5.59 -43.87 -14.42
N VAL A 42 5.47 -42.56 -14.22
CA VAL A 42 5.89 -41.56 -15.20
C VAL A 42 6.55 -40.41 -14.46
N THR A 43 7.88 -40.45 -14.50
CA THR A 43 8.80 -39.32 -14.46
C THR A 43 8.23 -38.06 -15.15
N ARG A 44 7.56 -37.22 -14.38
CA ARG A 44 7.34 -35.81 -14.74
C ARG A 44 7.84 -34.96 -13.60
N GLY A 45 9.12 -34.59 -13.71
CA GLY A 45 9.70 -33.49 -12.97
C GLY A 45 8.86 -32.25 -13.19
N SER A 46 7.90 -32.04 -12.28
CA SER A 46 7.32 -30.74 -12.00
C SER A 46 8.49 -29.89 -11.54
N SER A 47 9.09 -29.18 -12.49
CA SER A 47 10.00 -28.09 -12.21
C SER A 47 9.22 -27.07 -11.40
N LYS A 48 9.22 -27.22 -10.07
CA LYS A 48 8.86 -26.14 -9.15
C LYS A 48 9.62 -24.92 -9.68
N PRO A 49 8.93 -23.84 -10.10
CA PRO A 49 9.60 -22.68 -10.66
C PRO A 49 10.70 -22.27 -9.70
N LEU A 50 11.93 -22.30 -10.21
CA LEU A 50 13.20 -22.25 -9.48
C LEU A 50 13.40 -20.84 -8.90
N GLY A 51 12.55 -20.42 -7.97
CA GLY A 51 12.49 -19.04 -7.51
C GLY A 51 11.16 -18.60 -6.90
N THR A 52 10.12 -19.45 -6.89
CA THR A 52 8.90 -19.12 -6.15
C THR A 52 9.18 -19.18 -4.65
N LEU A 53 9.15 -18.01 -4.01
CA LEU A 53 9.15 -17.91 -2.55
C LEU A 53 7.85 -18.51 -2.06
N SER A 54 7.92 -19.68 -1.41
CA SER A 54 6.74 -20.24 -0.76
C SER A 54 6.47 -19.52 0.55
N LEU A 55 5.19 -19.28 0.86
CA LEU A 55 4.78 -18.74 2.15
C LEU A 55 5.36 -19.54 3.32
N SER A 56 5.41 -20.87 3.21
CA SER A 56 6.06 -21.74 4.20
C SER A 56 7.57 -21.47 4.38
N GLY A 57 8.26 -21.12 3.30
CA GLY A 57 9.67 -20.75 3.33
C GLY A 57 9.90 -19.41 4.01
N LEU A 58 8.98 -18.46 3.83
CA LEU A 58 8.98 -17.19 4.57
C LEU A 58 8.75 -17.42 6.06
N LEU A 59 7.75 -18.23 6.45
CA LEU A 59 7.46 -18.54 7.86
C LEU A 59 8.66 -19.12 8.60
N ASN A 60 9.39 -20.04 7.96
CA ASN A 60 10.59 -20.64 8.54
C ASN A 60 11.73 -19.63 8.75
N VAL A 61 11.79 -18.59 7.92
CA VAL A 61 12.76 -17.51 8.09
C VAL A 61 12.35 -16.58 9.22
N LEU A 62 11.06 -16.28 9.34
CA LEU A 62 10.50 -15.44 10.39
C LEU A 62 10.64 -16.04 11.79
N ASP A 63 10.30 -17.33 11.94
CA ASP A 63 10.41 -18.05 13.23
C ASP A 63 11.86 -18.34 13.66
N GLY A 64 12.81 -18.22 12.74
CA GLY A 64 14.21 -18.55 12.97
C GLY A 64 15.10 -17.32 12.85
N VAL A 65 15.76 -17.21 11.69
CA VAL A 65 16.85 -16.28 11.45
C VAL A 65 16.41 -14.81 11.58
N ALA A 66 15.17 -14.46 11.26
CA ALA A 66 14.69 -13.08 11.39
C ALA A 66 14.56 -12.63 12.86
N SER A 67 14.40 -13.56 13.81
CA SER A 67 14.29 -13.28 15.25
C SER A 67 15.61 -12.87 15.92
N GLN A 68 16.74 -12.76 15.19
CA GLN A 68 17.96 -12.26 15.82
C GLN A 68 17.80 -10.78 16.20
N ASP A 69 18.27 -10.46 17.40
CA ASP A 69 18.14 -9.15 18.02
C ASP A 69 18.59 -8.01 17.09
N ARG A 70 17.85 -6.88 17.17
CA ARG A 70 18.14 -5.59 16.51
C ARG A 70 17.81 -5.52 15.02
N ARG A 71 16.74 -6.16 14.56
CA ARG A 71 16.17 -5.91 13.22
C ARG A 71 14.68 -5.62 13.31
N VAL A 72 14.20 -4.77 12.41
CA VAL A 72 12.77 -4.47 12.26
C VAL A 72 12.32 -5.04 10.93
N LEU A 73 11.28 -5.85 10.93
CA LEU A 73 10.65 -6.34 9.71
C LEU A 73 9.35 -5.59 9.46
N ILE A 74 9.19 -5.07 8.26
CA ILE A 74 7.96 -4.46 7.76
C ILE A 74 7.47 -5.31 6.59
N MET A 75 6.19 -5.65 6.60
CA MET A 75 5.52 -6.33 5.49
C MET A 75 4.39 -5.43 4.98
N THR A 76 4.22 -5.35 3.67
CA THR A 76 3.07 -4.66 3.05
C THR A 76 2.21 -5.67 2.30
N THR A 77 0.90 -5.44 2.32
CA THR A 77 -0.08 -6.25 1.59
C THR A 77 -1.28 -5.39 1.24
N ASN A 78 -1.89 -5.64 0.09
CA ASN A 78 -3.18 -5.07 -0.25
C ASN A 78 -4.36 -5.95 0.22
N HIS A 79 -4.07 -7.22 0.54
CA HIS A 79 -5.08 -8.26 0.83
C HIS A 79 -4.68 -9.07 2.06
N ILE A 80 -4.93 -8.51 3.25
CA ILE A 80 -4.60 -9.18 4.52
C ILE A 80 -5.37 -10.50 4.68
N GLU A 81 -6.56 -10.60 4.10
CA GLU A 81 -7.43 -11.78 4.06
C GLU A 81 -6.85 -12.93 3.24
N HIS A 82 -5.91 -12.66 2.32
CA HIS A 82 -5.20 -13.69 1.56
C HIS A 82 -3.98 -14.24 2.30
N LEU A 83 -3.64 -13.67 3.46
CA LEU A 83 -2.51 -14.13 4.27
C LEU A 83 -2.92 -15.29 5.18
N ASP A 84 -2.00 -16.25 5.34
CA ASP A 84 -2.16 -17.33 6.31
C ASP A 84 -2.15 -16.74 7.73
N ASP A 85 -3.14 -17.09 8.55
CA ASP A 85 -3.22 -16.73 9.97
C ASP A 85 -1.94 -17.05 10.73
N ALA A 86 -1.24 -18.11 10.34
CA ALA A 86 0.05 -18.45 10.91
C ALA A 86 1.05 -17.32 10.69
N LEU A 87 1.09 -16.65 9.53
CA LEU A 87 2.02 -15.54 9.25
C LEU A 87 1.78 -14.34 10.18
N ILE A 88 0.51 -14.02 10.43
CA ILE A 88 0.10 -12.79 11.13
C ILE A 88 -0.24 -13.00 12.61
N ARG A 89 0.08 -14.18 13.17
CA ARG A 89 -0.13 -14.50 14.58
C ARG A 89 0.82 -13.71 15.50
N PRO A 90 0.43 -13.46 16.77
CA PRO A 90 1.32 -12.86 17.76
C PRO A 90 2.65 -13.62 17.88
N GLY A 91 3.76 -12.89 17.97
CA GLY A 91 5.13 -13.43 17.98
C GLY A 91 5.81 -13.51 16.61
N ARG A 92 5.05 -13.38 15.51
CA ARG A 92 5.60 -13.10 14.16
C ARG A 92 5.30 -11.69 13.70
N VAL A 93 4.10 -11.20 14.01
CA VAL A 93 3.65 -9.84 13.74
C VAL A 93 3.10 -9.25 15.04
N ASP A 94 3.77 -8.23 15.55
CA ASP A 94 3.38 -7.55 16.79
C ASP A 94 2.47 -6.33 16.55
N MET A 95 2.56 -5.73 15.36
CA MET A 95 1.83 -4.52 14.99
C MET A 95 1.21 -4.67 13.61
N LYS A 96 -0.06 -4.27 13.49
CA LYS A 96 -0.80 -4.18 12.24
C LYS A 96 -1.27 -2.73 12.09
N ILE A 97 -0.94 -2.11 10.97
CA ILE A 97 -1.36 -0.75 10.64
C ILE A 97 -2.15 -0.83 9.34
N GLU A 98 -3.39 -0.38 9.38
CA GLU A 98 -4.24 -0.27 8.20
C GLU A 98 -4.06 1.13 7.58
N PHE A 99 -3.87 1.18 6.27
CA PHE A 99 -3.82 2.42 5.51
C PHE A 99 -5.14 2.60 4.77
N GLU A 100 -5.96 3.51 5.28
CA GLU A 100 -7.28 3.79 4.70
C GLU A 100 -7.21 4.81 3.55
N LEU A 101 -8.36 5.03 2.93
CA LEU A 101 -8.57 6.16 2.02
C LEU A 101 -8.46 7.48 2.78
N ALA A 102 -8.21 8.58 2.07
CA ALA A 102 -7.92 9.85 2.73
C ALA A 102 -9.16 10.42 3.45
N ASP A 103 -9.01 10.69 4.73
CA ASP A 103 -9.95 11.46 5.53
C ASP A 103 -9.71 12.98 5.34
N ALA A 104 -10.55 13.80 6.00
CA ALA A 104 -10.45 15.25 5.93
C ALA A 104 -9.08 15.77 6.42
N GLU A 105 -8.49 15.15 7.44
CA GLU A 105 -7.20 15.58 7.99
C GLU A 105 -6.08 15.35 6.98
N VAL A 106 -6.02 14.17 6.37
CA VAL A 106 -5.06 13.80 5.34
C VAL A 106 -5.25 14.69 4.11
N ILE A 107 -6.48 14.91 3.64
CA ILE A 107 -6.78 15.79 2.50
C ILE A 107 -6.22 17.20 2.74
N GLN A 108 -6.52 17.76 3.91
CA GLN A 108 -6.07 19.11 4.26
C GLN A 108 -4.55 19.18 4.39
N LYS A 109 -3.92 18.16 4.98
CA LYS A 109 -2.47 18.07 5.15
C LYS A 109 -1.75 17.94 3.80
N LEU A 110 -2.29 17.16 2.87
CA LEU A 110 -1.75 17.04 1.51
C LEU A 110 -1.79 18.38 0.79
N PHE A 111 -2.92 19.11 0.86
CA PHE A 111 -3.05 20.43 0.24
C PHE A 111 -1.99 21.40 0.78
N ARG A 112 -1.84 21.48 2.11
CA ARG A 112 -0.82 22.33 2.75
C ARG A 112 0.59 21.93 2.34
N THR A 113 0.88 20.64 2.30
CA THR A 113 2.21 20.13 1.93
C THR A 113 2.61 20.52 0.50
N VAL A 114 1.64 20.63 -0.42
CA VAL A 114 1.90 21.01 -1.82
C VAL A 114 2.00 22.53 -2.03
N PHE A 115 1.26 23.32 -1.24
CA PHE A 115 1.07 24.75 -1.52
C PHE A 115 1.62 25.72 -0.46
N GLU A 116 1.91 25.29 0.77
CA GLU A 116 2.55 26.15 1.76
C GLU A 116 3.99 26.46 1.34
N CYS A 117 4.39 27.73 1.49
CA CYS A 117 5.75 28.16 1.20
C CYS A 117 6.70 27.80 2.34
N SER A 118 7.88 27.33 1.96
CA SER A 118 9.00 27.12 2.88
C SER A 118 9.72 28.43 3.18
N GLU A 119 10.61 28.41 4.19
CA GLU A 119 11.45 29.56 4.52
C GLU A 119 12.46 29.90 3.41
N GLU A 120 12.82 28.90 2.60
CA GLU A 120 13.74 29.06 1.46
C GLU A 120 13.08 29.85 0.32
N GLU A 121 11.78 29.62 0.09
CA GLU A 121 11.02 30.32 -0.97
C GLU A 121 10.67 31.76 -0.57
N VAL A 122 10.29 31.96 0.70
CA VAL A 122 9.91 33.28 1.23
C VAL A 122 10.60 33.49 2.58
N PRO A 123 11.79 34.14 2.60
CA PRO A 123 12.55 34.38 3.83
C PRO A 123 11.84 35.33 4.80
N ASP A 124 11.02 36.26 4.27
CA ASP A 124 10.26 37.19 5.08
C ASP A 124 9.10 36.49 5.81
N ALA A 125 9.21 36.43 7.15
CA ALA A 125 8.26 35.70 7.98
C ALA A 125 6.84 36.27 7.92
N GLU A 126 6.69 37.59 7.79
CA GLU A 126 5.37 38.23 7.77
C GLU A 126 4.63 37.93 6.46
N THR A 127 5.31 38.07 5.33
CA THR A 127 4.77 37.75 3.99
C THR A 127 4.48 36.26 3.87
N ARG A 128 5.38 35.39 4.36
CA ARG A 128 5.17 33.94 4.37
C ARG A 128 3.97 33.55 5.23
N GLY A 129 3.81 34.15 6.41
CA GLY A 129 2.67 33.91 7.29
C GLY A 129 1.34 34.25 6.63
N LYS A 130 1.25 35.41 5.95
CA LYS A 130 0.05 35.83 5.21
C LYS A 130 -0.27 34.88 4.06
N LYS A 131 0.73 34.49 3.26
CA LYS A 131 0.54 33.56 2.12
C LYS A 131 0.12 32.16 2.58
N ASN A 132 0.75 31.64 3.64
CA ASN A 132 0.38 30.32 4.17
C ASN A 132 -0.98 30.35 4.88
N ALA A 133 -1.39 31.48 5.46
CA ALA A 133 -2.74 31.63 6.00
C ALA A 133 -3.82 31.53 4.91
N ASP A 134 -3.59 32.16 3.75
CA ASP A 134 -4.48 32.04 2.58
C ASP A 134 -4.55 30.58 2.09
N VAL A 135 -3.39 29.92 1.93
CA VAL A 135 -3.33 28.49 1.56
C VAL A 135 -4.09 27.60 2.55
N ARG A 136 -4.02 27.89 3.85
CA ARG A 136 -4.75 27.13 4.88
C ARG A 136 -6.25 27.31 4.76
N GLN A 137 -6.72 28.50 4.40
CA GLN A 137 -8.13 28.77 4.14
C GLN A 137 -8.61 27.98 2.92
N LEU A 138 -7.85 28.04 1.81
CA LEU A 138 -8.13 27.26 0.61
C LEU A 138 -8.10 25.75 0.86
N ALA A 139 -7.24 25.28 1.77
CA ALA A 139 -7.21 23.87 2.17
C ALA A 139 -8.50 23.42 2.86
N VAL A 140 -9.10 24.28 3.72
CA VAL A 140 -10.40 24.00 4.35
C VAL A 140 -11.49 23.90 3.30
N GLU A 141 -11.52 24.86 2.37
CA GLU A 141 -12.49 24.85 1.26
C GLU A 141 -12.34 23.63 0.37
N PHE A 142 -11.11 23.25 0.05
CA PHE A 142 -10.81 22.06 -0.77
C PHE A 142 -11.31 20.79 -0.08
N THR A 143 -11.04 20.67 1.22
CA THR A 143 -11.48 19.54 2.04
C THR A 143 -13.00 19.44 2.11
N SER A 144 -13.73 20.57 2.13
CA SER A 144 -15.20 20.56 2.13
C SER A 144 -15.83 20.07 0.82
N VAL A 145 -15.09 20.11 -0.29
CA VAL A 145 -15.56 19.68 -1.62
C VAL A 145 -15.16 18.24 -1.92
N VAL A 146 -14.00 17.79 -1.43
CA VAL A 146 -13.53 16.43 -1.64
C VAL A 146 -14.22 15.48 -0.65
N PRO A 147 -14.92 14.44 -1.13
CA PRO A 147 -15.56 13.47 -0.24
C PRO A 147 -14.53 12.67 0.55
N GLU A 148 -14.74 12.57 1.86
CA GLU A 148 -13.92 11.77 2.77
C GLU A 148 -13.98 10.28 2.42
N LEU A 149 -12.88 9.58 2.66
CA LEU A 149 -12.75 8.12 2.52
C LEU A 149 -13.14 7.58 1.13
N LYS A 150 -13.03 8.41 0.08
CA LYS A 150 -13.37 8.01 -1.30
C LYS A 150 -12.15 7.80 -2.20
N HIS A 151 -11.09 8.57 -1.97
CA HIS A 151 -9.91 8.63 -2.81
C HIS A 151 -8.65 8.27 -2.01
N SER A 152 -7.68 7.64 -2.67
CA SER A 152 -6.40 7.38 -2.01
C SER A 152 -5.62 8.70 -1.82
N PRO A 153 -4.76 8.79 -0.80
CA PRO A 153 -3.85 9.93 -0.66
C PRO A 153 -3.02 10.21 -1.93
N ALA A 154 -2.65 9.15 -2.67
CA ALA A 154 -1.90 9.26 -3.91
C ALA A 154 -2.69 9.90 -5.06
N ASP A 155 -3.99 9.59 -5.19
CA ASP A 155 -4.86 10.19 -6.21
C ASP A 155 -5.00 11.70 -5.99
N ILE A 156 -5.25 12.08 -4.73
CA ILE A 156 -5.40 13.48 -4.32
C ILE A 156 -4.07 14.22 -4.54
N LEU A 157 -2.96 13.64 -4.07
CA LEU A 157 -1.64 14.24 -4.23
C LEU A 157 -1.29 14.44 -5.70
N SER A 158 -1.59 13.47 -6.57
CA SER A 158 -1.36 13.58 -8.01
C SER A 158 -2.13 14.75 -8.63
N PHE A 159 -3.40 14.95 -8.22
CA PHE A 159 -4.20 16.09 -8.65
C PHE A 159 -3.63 17.43 -8.16
N LEU A 160 -3.19 17.50 -6.91
CA LEU A 160 -2.61 18.72 -6.33
C LEU A 160 -1.28 19.09 -7.01
N LEU A 161 -0.42 18.08 -7.28
CA LEU A 161 0.84 18.27 -7.99
C LEU A 161 0.63 18.73 -9.44
N ALA A 162 -0.41 18.26 -10.13
CA ALA A 162 -0.78 18.75 -11.47
C ALA A 162 -1.17 20.24 -11.48
N ASN A 163 -1.57 20.78 -10.32
CA ASN A 163 -1.92 22.19 -10.12
C ASN A 163 -0.88 22.96 -9.29
N ARG A 164 0.35 22.44 -9.17
CA ARG A 164 1.40 23.02 -8.33
C ARG A 164 1.60 24.51 -8.62
N GLY A 165 1.67 25.30 -7.54
CA GLY A 165 1.82 26.76 -7.61
C GLY A 165 0.53 27.54 -7.81
N TYR A 166 -0.60 26.88 -8.10
CA TYR A 166 -1.90 27.52 -8.33
C TYR A 166 -3.00 26.93 -7.42
N PRO A 167 -3.00 27.24 -6.11
CA PRO A 167 -3.95 26.65 -5.15
C PRO A 167 -5.42 27.00 -5.48
N SER A 168 -5.70 28.23 -5.92
CA SER A 168 -7.06 28.64 -6.32
C SER A 168 -7.54 27.92 -7.58
N LYS A 169 -6.63 27.56 -8.50
CA LYS A 169 -6.99 26.78 -9.70
C LYS A 169 -7.36 25.35 -9.32
N ALA A 170 -6.64 24.75 -8.36
CA ALA A 170 -6.98 23.42 -7.86
C ALA A 170 -8.42 23.36 -7.33
N LEU A 171 -8.91 24.42 -6.67
CA LEU A 171 -10.31 24.52 -6.22
C LEU A 171 -11.32 24.67 -7.36
N ALA A 172 -10.96 25.37 -8.44
CA ALA A 172 -11.83 25.49 -9.61
C ALA A 172 -11.97 24.13 -10.33
N ASP A 173 -10.86 23.41 -10.44
CA ASP A 173 -10.78 22.17 -11.24
C ASP A 173 -11.20 20.92 -10.45
N VAL A 174 -11.29 20.97 -9.12
CA VAL A 174 -11.57 19.81 -8.26
C VAL A 174 -12.89 19.11 -8.62
N LYS A 175 -13.95 19.87 -8.93
CA LYS A 175 -15.26 19.30 -9.26
C LYS A 175 -15.19 18.50 -10.57
N GLY A 176 -14.46 19.00 -11.56
CA GLY A 176 -14.22 18.30 -12.83
C GLY A 176 -13.40 17.04 -12.62
N TRP A 177 -12.37 17.11 -11.78
CA TRP A 177 -11.56 15.96 -11.40
C TRP A 177 -12.39 14.88 -10.70
N LEU A 178 -13.22 15.24 -9.70
CA LEU A 178 -14.07 14.27 -8.97
C LEU A 178 -15.02 13.50 -9.90
N ILE A 179 -15.56 14.15 -10.93
CA ILE A 179 -16.42 13.52 -11.94
C ILE A 179 -15.62 12.50 -12.76
N ASN A 180 -14.43 12.88 -13.22
CA ASN A 180 -13.57 12.01 -14.03
C ASN A 180 -13.05 10.82 -13.23
N THR A 181 -12.58 11.06 -12.01
CA THR A 181 -12.04 10.01 -11.13
C THR A 181 -13.13 9.06 -10.65
N SER A 182 -14.38 9.49 -10.52
CA SER A 182 -15.50 8.58 -10.25
C SER A 182 -15.77 7.64 -11.43
N LYS A 183 -15.60 8.10 -12.68
CA LYS A 183 -15.72 7.24 -13.89
C LYS A 183 -14.57 6.25 -14.02
N VAL A 184 -13.34 6.70 -13.75
CA VAL A 184 -12.14 5.84 -13.81
C VAL A 184 -12.08 4.88 -12.61
N GLY A 185 -12.52 5.31 -11.43
CA GLY A 185 -12.61 4.48 -10.22
C GLY A 185 -13.66 3.38 -10.32
N ALA A 186 -14.77 3.61 -11.05
CA ALA A 186 -15.72 2.56 -11.40
C ALA A 186 -15.04 1.45 -12.23
N LEU A 187 -14.19 1.81 -13.19
CA LEU A 187 -13.40 0.85 -13.98
C LEU A 187 -12.27 0.17 -13.19
N ARG A 188 -11.73 0.82 -12.15
CA ARG A 188 -10.63 0.27 -11.34
C ARG A 188 -11.07 -0.58 -10.15
N ARG A 189 -12.32 -0.46 -9.69
CA ARG A 189 -12.84 -1.23 -8.54
C ARG A 189 -14.04 -2.15 -8.85
N CYS A 190 -14.83 -1.91 -9.90
CA CYS A 190 -16.00 -2.78 -10.16
C CYS A 190 -15.68 -4.02 -11.00
N ASP A 191 -14.69 -3.99 -11.89
CA ASP A 191 -14.55 -5.06 -12.90
C ASP A 191 -13.64 -6.23 -12.48
N SER A 192 -13.21 -6.28 -11.21
CA SER A 192 -12.58 -7.47 -10.60
C SER A 192 -13.57 -8.34 -9.82
N TRP A 193 -14.84 -7.95 -9.74
CA TRP A 193 -15.88 -8.73 -9.08
C TRP A 193 -16.68 -9.49 -10.13
N GLY A 194 -16.09 -10.57 -10.63
CA GLY A 194 -16.87 -11.64 -11.24
C GLY A 194 -17.72 -12.28 -10.15
N GLN A 195 -18.97 -11.82 -10.06
CA GLN A 195 -20.03 -12.50 -9.33
C GLN A 195 -20.06 -13.96 -9.79
N SER A 196 -19.99 -14.88 -8.83
CA SER A 196 -20.37 -16.25 -9.03
C SER A 196 -21.89 -16.29 -9.21
N ASP A 197 -22.34 -16.75 -10.37
CA ASP A 197 -23.55 -17.57 -10.48
C ASP A 197 -23.11 -19.03 -10.50
#